data_AF-A0A1U9X499-F1
#
_entry.id   AF-A0A1U9X499-F1
#
_cell.length_a   1.000
_cell.length_b   1.000
_cell.length_c   1.000
_cell.angle_alpha   90.00
_cell.angle_beta   90.00
_cell.angle_gamma   90.00
#
_symmetry.space_group_name_H-M   'P 1'
#
loop_
_entity.id
_entity.type
_entity.pdbx_description
1 polymer ?
#
loop_
_entity_poly.entity_id
_entity_poly.type
_entity_poly.pdbx_seq_one_letter_code
_entity_poly.pdbx_strand_id
1 'polypeptide(L)' 'VDIDWEFPRNTTQRDNHALLVSELRAEVDKLDPPLLITMAIGARLGSDMTFDHAILKEKLDWFNVMTYDLYGAW' A
#
# COMPACT_ATOMS: atom_id res chain seq x y z
N VAL A 1 -9.86 -1.54 6.16
CA VAL A 1 -9.83 -1.15 4.73
C VAL A 1 -8.59 -1.75 4.12
N ASP A 2 -8.73 -2.33 2.92
CA ASP A 2 -7.59 -2.86 2.18
C ASP A 2 -7.36 -1.95 0.97
N ILE A 3 -6.14 -1.43 0.84
CA ILE A 3 -5.74 -0.53 -0.25
C ILE A 3 -5.13 -1.37 -1.37
N ASP A 4 -5.68 -1.25 -2.56
CA ASP A 4 -5.28 -2.05 -3.72
C ASP A 4 -5.01 -1.16 -4.94
N TRP A 5 -3.98 -0.33 -4.83
CA TRP A 5 -3.54 0.51 -5.94
C TRP A 5 -2.42 -0.19 -6.73
N GLU A 6 -2.74 -0.63 -7.94
CA GLU A 6 -1.80 -1.31 -8.86
C GLU A 6 -1.35 -0.44 -10.07
N PHE A 7 -0.16 0.12 -10.12
CA PHE A 7 0.71 0.54 -9.02
C PHE A 7 0.93 2.06 -9.19
N PRO A 8 1.37 2.79 -8.14
CA PRO A 8 1.91 4.13 -8.31
C PRO A 8 2.99 4.13 -9.41
N ARG A 9 2.92 5.09 -10.34
CA ARG A 9 3.74 5.08 -11.57
C ARG A 9 4.93 6.02 -11.55
N ASN A 10 4.97 6.97 -10.61
CA ASN A 10 6.00 7.99 -10.52
C ASN A 10 6.14 8.51 -9.09
N THR A 11 7.17 9.32 -8.84
CA THR A 11 7.46 9.91 -7.51
C THR A 11 6.26 10.68 -6.94
N THR A 12 5.55 11.45 -7.76
CA THR A 12 4.36 12.18 -7.28
C THR A 12 3.27 11.22 -6.80
N GLN A 13 2.99 10.16 -7.54
CA GLN A 13 2.01 9.15 -7.11
C GLN A 13 2.49 8.38 -5.88
N ARG A 14 3.78 8.07 -5.79
CA ARG A 14 4.39 7.46 -4.59
C ARG A 14 4.13 8.31 -3.35
N ASP A 15 4.50 9.59 -3.42
CA ASP A 15 4.46 10.50 -2.29
C ASP A 15 2.99 10.79 -1.90
N ASN A 16 2.11 10.98 -2.88
CA ASN A 16 0.67 11.16 -2.64
C ASN A 16 0.01 9.91 -2.06
N HIS A 17 0.42 8.72 -2.50
CA HIS A 17 -0.05 7.47 -1.93
C HIS A 17 0.37 7.33 -0.45
N ALA A 18 1.62 7.65 -0.13
CA ALA A 18 2.09 7.66 1.26
C ALA A 18 1.33 8.67 2.14
N LEU A 19 1.03 9.85 1.58
CA LEU A 19 0.20 10.87 2.25
C LEU A 19 -1.22 10.35 2.52
N LEU A 20 -1.86 9.75 1.51
CA LEU A 20 -3.19 9.13 1.64
C LEU A 20 -3.23 8.11 2.77
N VAL A 21 -2.28 7.16 2.81
CA VAL A 21 -2.23 6.14 3.86
C VAL A 21 -1.98 6.75 5.23
N SER A 22 -1.15 7.79 5.31
CA SER A 22 -0.84 8.48 6.58
C SER A 22 -2.06 9.22 7.14
N GLU A 23 -2.79 9.95 6.29
CA GLU A 23 -4.02 10.65 6.68
C GLU A 23 -5.11 9.66 7.08
N LEU A 24 -5.27 8.58 6.32
CA LEU A 24 -6.24 7.53 6.65
C LEU A 24 -5.94 6.88 8.00
N ARG A 25 -4.69 6.51 8.28
CA ARG A 25 -4.27 5.97 9.58
C ARG A 25 -4.60 6.94 10.72
N ALA A 26 -4.31 8.23 10.53
CA ALA A 26 -4.58 9.26 11.53
C ALA A 26 -6.08 9.41 11.87
N GLU A 27 -6.97 9.24 10.90
CA GLU A 27 -8.42 9.25 11.15
C GLU A 27 -8.93 7.93 11.75
N VAL A 28 -8.42 6.79 11.27
CA VAL A 28 -8.83 5.47 11.76
C VAL A 28 -8.37 5.26 13.21
N ASP A 29 -7.24 5.82 13.62
CA ASP A 29 -6.76 5.81 15.01
C ASP A 29 -7.69 6.54 16.00
N LYS A 30 -8.58 7.42 15.50
CA LYS A 30 -9.58 8.10 16.35
C LYS A 30 -10.81 7.25 16.61
N LEU A 31 -10.99 6.15 15.87
CA LEU A 31 -12.11 5.23 16.04
C LEU A 31 -11.87 4.29 17.23
N ASP A 32 -12.96 3.85 17.86
CA ASP A 32 -12.91 2.88 18.96
C ASP A 32 -13.89 1.70 18.69
N PRO A 33 -13.40 0.49 18.41
CA PRO A 33 -11.98 0.14 18.25
C PRO A 33 -11.40 0.70 16.94
N PRO A 34 -10.08 0.92 16.86
CA PRO A 34 -9.43 1.29 15.61
C PRO A 34 -9.61 0.18 14.57
N LEU A 35 -9.92 0.57 13.33
CA LEU A 35 -10.01 -0.38 12.22
C LEU A 35 -8.61 -0.71 11.68
N LEU A 36 -8.52 -1.85 11.00
CA LEU A 36 -7.30 -2.28 10.33
C LEU A 36 -7.16 -1.61 8.96
N ILE A 37 -5.93 -1.27 8.59
CA ILE A 37 -5.54 -0.78 7.27
C ILE A 37 -4.47 -1.71 6.72
N THR A 38 -4.80 -2.37 5.61
CA THR A 38 -3.94 -3.33 4.93
C THR A 38 -3.72 -2.89 3.49
N MET A 39 -2.73 -3.48 2.80
CA MET A 39 -2.46 -3.12 1.41
C MET A 39 -1.98 -4.30 0.59
N ALA A 40 -2.50 -4.43 -0.63
CA ALA A 40 -1.99 -5.35 -1.64
C ALA A 40 -0.74 -4.79 -2.33
N ILE A 41 0.30 -5.62 -2.49
CA ILE A 41 1.54 -5.24 -3.18
C ILE A 41 1.97 -6.30 -4.19
N GLY A 42 2.62 -5.87 -5.27
CA GLY A 42 3.12 -6.77 -6.31
C GLY A 42 4.28 -7.64 -5.82
N ALA A 43 4.31 -8.92 -6.23
CA ALA A 43 5.38 -9.87 -5.88
C ALA A 43 6.65 -9.73 -6.74
N ARG A 44 6.63 -8.93 -7.81
CA ARG A 44 7.74 -8.82 -8.77
C ARG A 44 8.78 -7.82 -8.25
N LEU A 45 10.05 -8.22 -8.26
CA LEU A 45 11.18 -7.29 -8.03
C LEU A 45 11.04 -6.06 -8.94
N GLY A 46 10.84 -4.89 -8.34
CA GLY A 46 10.70 -3.62 -9.05
C GLY A 46 9.27 -3.10 -9.21
N SER A 47 8.22 -3.92 -9.07
CA SER A 47 6.83 -3.42 -9.08
C SER A 47 6.52 -2.58 -7.83
N ASP A 48 7.31 -2.77 -6.79
CA ASP A 48 7.16 -2.14 -5.48
C ASP A 48 8.12 -0.96 -5.27
N MET A 49 9.08 -0.71 -6.18
CA MET A 49 10.04 0.40 -6.06
C MET A 49 9.38 1.79 -6.12
N THR A 50 8.12 1.85 -6.55
CA THR A 50 7.33 3.08 -6.62
C THR A 50 6.46 3.32 -5.40
N PHE A 51 6.56 2.50 -4.35
CA PHE A 51 5.94 2.77 -3.05
C PHE A 51 6.95 3.32 -2.04
N ASP A 52 6.48 4.17 -1.12
CA ASP A 52 7.29 4.62 0.01
C ASP A 52 7.16 3.60 1.17
N HIS A 53 7.91 2.50 1.06
CA HIS A 53 7.90 1.43 2.08
C HIS A 53 8.33 1.90 3.47
N ALA A 54 9.11 2.98 3.56
CA ALA A 54 9.55 3.52 4.85
C ALA A 54 8.37 4.09 5.62
N ILE A 55 7.49 4.84 4.96
CA ILE A 55 6.25 5.35 5.56
C ILE A 55 5.22 4.22 5.70
N LEU A 56 5.00 3.43 4.65
CA LEU A 56 3.89 2.47 4.60
C LEU A 56 3.99 1.39 5.67
N LYS A 57 5.20 0.89 5.97
CA LYS A 57 5.42 -0.10 7.05
C LYS A 57 5.05 0.40 8.45
N GLU A 58 5.01 1.72 8.66
CA GLU A 58 4.66 2.33 9.94
C GLU A 58 3.16 2.62 10.07
N LYS A 59 2.42 2.64 8.95
CA LYS A 59 1.01 3.05 8.90
C LYS A 59 0.06 1.88 8.62
N LEU A 60 0.53 0.84 7.95
CA LEU A 60 -0.25 -0.35 7.62
C LEU A 60 -0.07 -1.41 8.70
N ASP A 61 -1.14 -2.17 8.95
CA ASP A 61 -1.11 -3.33 9.86
C ASP A 61 -0.33 -4.50 9.22
N TRP A 62 -0.52 -4.75 7.93
CA TRP A 62 0.29 -5.69 7.15
C TRP A 62 0.11 -5.50 5.63
N PHE A 63 0.94 -6.21 4.87
CA PHE A 63 0.90 -6.28 3.41
C PHE A 63 0.38 -7.64 2.93
N ASN A 64 -0.51 -7.62 1.94
CA ASN A 64 -0.96 -8.78 1.21
C ASN A 64 -0.16 -8.88 -0.10
N VAL A 65 0.82 -9.78 -0.17
CA VAL A 65 1.65 -9.91 -1.38
C VAL A 65 0.88 -10.67 -2.46
N MET A 66 0.68 -10.05 -3.61
CA MET A 66 -0.01 -10.63 -4.77
C MET A 66 0.91 -11.64 -5.48
N THR A 67 1.04 -12.83 -4.91
CA THR A 67 1.91 -13.94 -5.37
C THR A 67 1.30 -14.74 -6.53
N TYR A 68 0.64 -14.03 -7.44
CA TYR A 68 -0.03 -14.55 -8.63
C TYR A 68 0.28 -13.63 -9.82
N ASP A 69 -0.26 -13.96 -10.99
CA ASP A 69 0.00 -13.26 -12.26
C ASP A 69 1.48 -13.10 -12.61
N LEU A 70 2.30 -14.08 -12.20
CA LEU A 70 3.72 -14.14 -12.51
C LEU A 70 3.98 -14.55 -13.97
N TYR A 71 3.07 -15.32 -14.57
CA TYR A 71 3.09 -15.75 -15.97
C TYR A 71 1.66 -15.77 -16.52
N GLY A 72 1.52 -15.48 -17.81
CA GLY A 72 0.26 -15.58 -18.53
C GLY A 72 0.44 -15.33 -20.02
N ALA A 73 -0.65 -15.12 -20.75
CA ALA A 73 -0.65 -15.00 -22.20
C ALA A 73 -0.16 -13.63 -22.74
N TRP A 74 0.20 -12.71 -21.84
CA TRP A 74 0.71 -11.37 -22.15
C TRP A 74 2.20 -11.36 -22.51
#